data_AF-A0A6I2YJF8-F1
#
_entry.id   AF-A0A6I2YJF8-F1
#
_cell.length_a   1.000
_cell.length_b   1.000
_cell.length_c   1.000
_cell.angle_alpha   90.00
_cell.angle_beta   90.00
_cell.angle_gamma   90.00
#
_symmetry.space_group_name_H-M   'P 1'
#
loop_
_entity.id
_entity.type
_entity.pdbx_description
1 polymer ?
#
loop_
_entity_poly.entity_id
_entity_poly.type
_entity_poly.pdbx_seq_one_letter_code
_entity_poly.pdbx_strand_id
1 'polypeptide(L)'
;MKVLVALNQLTDLMPLEARPVYRRDFPTSWRESGHLMIWAGDTRAKLDEMDEIHVRWLRGLDGLRTWREVIDQLDIAPETAGRIIRALQALGAIDDATDMPNSWRWLSAVERDEQ
;
A
#
# COMPACT_ATOMS: atom_id res chain seq x y z
N MET A 1 -22.20 -10.74 7.84
CA MET A 1 -21.73 -9.95 9.00
C MET A 1 -20.21 -9.80 9.08
N LYS A 2 -19.38 -10.78 8.69
CA LYS A 2 -17.89 -10.68 8.72
C LYS A 2 -17.31 -9.60 7.79
N VAL A 3 -17.85 -9.45 6.57
CA VAL A 3 -17.37 -8.46 5.58
C VAL A 3 -17.50 -7.01 6.07
N LEU A 4 -18.60 -6.67 6.75
CA LEU A 4 -18.81 -5.32 7.29
C LEU A 4 -17.81 -4.98 8.40
N VAL A 5 -17.43 -5.96 9.23
CA VAL A 5 -16.47 -5.77 10.31
C VAL A 5 -15.07 -5.55 9.76
N ALA A 6 -14.68 -6.31 8.73
CA ALA A 6 -13.36 -6.18 8.12
C ALA A 6 -13.19 -4.84 7.36
N LEU A 7 -14.25 -4.34 6.72
CA LEU A 7 -14.26 -3.00 6.13
C LEU A 7 -14.12 -1.89 7.18
N ASN A 8 -14.83 -1.99 8.31
CA ASN A 8 -14.67 -1.03 9.42
C ASN A 8 -13.24 -1.03 9.99
N GLN A 9 -12.57 -2.19 10.02
CA GLN A 9 -11.17 -2.25 10.45
C GLN A 9 -10.21 -1.58 9.47
N LEU A 10 -10.50 -1.59 8.17
CA LEU A 10 -9.71 -0.84 7.19
C LEU A 10 -9.88 0.66 7.35
N THR A 11 -11.11 1.12 7.61
CA THR A 11 -11.37 2.55 7.82
C THR A 11 -10.68 3.10 9.06
N ASP A 12 -10.46 2.26 10.08
CA ASP A 12 -9.70 2.64 11.29
C ASP A 12 -8.19 2.75 11.04
N LEU A 13 -7.67 2.09 10.00
CA LEU A 13 -6.23 2.06 9.71
C LEU A 13 -5.75 3.25 8.89
N MET A 14 -6.65 3.97 8.24
CA MET A 14 -6.32 4.87 7.15
C MET A 14 -7.17 6.13 7.18
N PRO A 15 -6.56 7.32 7.03
CA PRO A 15 -7.33 8.55 6.84
C PRO A 15 -8.06 8.48 5.49
N LEU A 16 -9.40 8.36 5.49
CA LEU A 16 -10.18 8.05 4.29
C LEU A 16 -10.00 9.01 3.11
N GLU A 17 -9.71 10.27 3.41
CA GLU A 17 -9.52 11.34 2.41
C GLU A 17 -8.07 11.45 1.92
N ALA A 18 -7.13 10.76 2.56
CA ALA A 18 -5.73 10.74 2.15
C ALA A 18 -5.53 9.92 0.88
N ARG A 19 -4.47 10.25 0.13
CA ARG A 19 -4.16 9.67 -1.18
C ARG A 19 -2.94 8.77 -1.11
N PRO A 20 -3.08 7.44 -0.90
CA PRO A 20 -1.94 6.56 -0.70
C PRO A 20 -1.03 6.43 -1.91
N VAL A 21 0.26 6.63 -1.69
CA VAL A 21 1.33 6.31 -2.65
C VAL A 21 2.25 5.25 -2.07
N TYR A 22 2.36 4.11 -2.73
CA TYR A 22 3.40 3.14 -2.44
C TYR A 22 4.75 3.66 -2.94
N ARG A 23 5.70 3.74 -2.01
CA ARG A 23 7.01 4.31 -2.24
C ARG A 23 7.89 3.42 -3.12
N ARG A 24 8.46 4.00 -4.17
CA ARG A 24 9.26 3.28 -5.18
C ARG A 24 10.61 2.77 -4.65
N ASP A 25 11.15 3.40 -3.62
CA ASP A 25 12.38 3.00 -2.94
C ASP A 25 12.22 1.75 -2.07
N PHE A 26 11.01 1.20 -1.98
CA PHE A 26 10.73 -0.07 -1.30
C PHE A 26 10.53 -1.17 -2.35
N PRO A 27 11.57 -1.94 -2.72
CA PRO A 27 11.41 -2.97 -3.73
C PRO A 27 10.50 -4.08 -3.22
N THR A 28 9.56 -4.49 -4.06
CA THR A 28 8.68 -5.62 -3.80
C THR A 28 9.12 -6.83 -4.62
N SER A 29 9.16 -8.01 -4.00
CA SER A 29 9.31 -9.28 -4.70
C SER A 29 8.18 -10.22 -4.33
N TRP A 30 7.60 -10.86 -5.34
CA TRP A 30 6.66 -11.95 -5.19
C TRP A 30 7.27 -13.23 -5.72
N ARG A 31 7.03 -14.33 -5.02
CA ARG A 31 7.45 -15.68 -5.43
C ARG A 31 6.20 -16.55 -5.56
N GLU A 32 6.20 -17.44 -6.56
CA GLU A 32 5.11 -18.40 -6.81
C GLU A 32 4.79 -19.29 -5.60
N SER A 33 5.70 -19.40 -4.63
CA SER A 33 5.47 -20.05 -3.34
C SER A 33 4.47 -19.32 -2.42
N GLY A 34 3.84 -18.23 -2.87
CA GLY A 34 2.79 -17.56 -2.13
C GLY A 34 3.29 -16.48 -1.18
N HIS A 35 4.48 -15.92 -1.42
CA HIS A 35 5.10 -14.95 -0.52
C HIS A 35 5.27 -13.59 -1.20
N LEU A 36 4.83 -12.54 -0.52
CA LEU A 36 5.14 -11.16 -0.83
C LEU A 36 6.19 -10.63 0.14
N MET A 37 7.29 -10.11 -0.40
CA MET A 37 8.38 -9.51 0.36
C MET A 37 8.47 -8.02 0.00
N ILE A 38 8.41 -7.15 1.00
CA ILE A 38 8.61 -5.71 0.86
C ILE A 38 9.87 -5.36 1.63
N TRP A 39 10.84 -4.73 0.97
CA TRP A 39 12.16 -4.44 1.53
C TRP A 39 12.32 -2.97 1.86
N ALA A 40 13.02 -2.70 2.97
CA ALA A 40 13.39 -1.38 3.46
C ALA A 40 14.86 -1.46 3.93
N GLY A 41 15.79 -1.31 2.99
CA GLY A 41 17.21 -1.61 3.23
C GLY A 41 17.41 -3.05 3.69
N ASP A 42 18.01 -3.23 4.87
CA ASP A 42 18.29 -4.55 5.47
C ASP A 42 17.07 -5.16 6.19
N THR A 43 15.98 -4.39 6.33
CA THR A 43 14.73 -4.86 6.95
C THR A 43 13.69 -5.24 5.90
N ARG A 44 12.76 -6.13 6.26
CA ARG A 44 11.71 -6.56 5.33
C ARG A 44 10.44 -7.00 6.06
N ALA A 45 9.31 -6.77 5.42
CA ALA A 45 8.07 -7.46 5.75
C ALA A 45 7.90 -8.68 4.84
N LYS A 46 7.57 -9.82 5.45
CA LYS A 46 7.15 -11.02 4.74
C LYS A 46 5.66 -11.22 4.97
N LEU A 47 4.90 -11.37 3.89
CA LEU A 47 3.49 -11.71 3.93
C LEU A 47 3.29 -13.04 3.20
N ASP A 48 2.72 -14.01 3.92
CA ASP A 48 2.35 -15.31 3.36
C ASP A 48 0.94 -15.29 2.77
N GLU A 49 0.66 -16.27 1.90
CA GLU A 49 -0.62 -16.46 1.20
C GLU A 49 -0.93 -15.33 0.21
N MET A 50 0.09 -14.92 -0.54
CA MET A 50 0.02 -13.83 -1.52
C MET A 50 0.20 -14.34 -2.94
N ASP A 51 -0.65 -13.86 -3.83
CA ASP A 51 -0.61 -14.11 -5.27
C ASP A 51 -0.36 -12.80 -6.06
N GLU A 52 -0.45 -12.90 -7.38
CA GLU A 52 -0.25 -11.77 -8.27
C GLU A 52 -1.27 -10.63 -8.07
N ILE A 53 -2.51 -10.91 -7.67
CA ILE A 53 -3.53 -9.84 -7.51
C ILE A 53 -3.15 -8.90 -6.38
N HIS A 54 -2.54 -9.42 -5.31
CA HIS A 54 -2.09 -8.62 -4.17
C HIS A 54 -0.93 -7.69 -4.55
N VAL A 55 -0.01 -8.16 -5.40
CA VAL A 55 1.10 -7.34 -5.93
C VAL A 55 0.55 -6.23 -6.81
N ARG A 56 -0.41 -6.56 -7.68
CA ARG A 56 -1.05 -5.60 -8.58
C ARG A 56 -1.80 -4.53 -7.79
N TRP A 57 -2.55 -4.94 -6.78
CA TRP A 57 -3.27 -4.05 -5.87
C TRP A 57 -2.30 -3.09 -5.16
N LEU A 58 -1.22 -3.62 -4.55
CA LEU A 58 -0.18 -2.82 -3.92
C LEU A 58 0.41 -1.77 -4.86
N ARG A 59 0.73 -2.16 -6.11
CA ARG A 59 1.27 -1.26 -7.13
C ARG A 59 0.25 -0.23 -7.64
N GLY A 60 -1.04 -0.46 -7.39
CA GLY A 60 -2.12 0.47 -7.71
C GLY A 60 -2.28 1.61 -6.70
N LEU A 61 -1.54 1.61 -5.59
CA LEU A 61 -1.46 2.73 -4.64
C LEU A 61 -0.55 3.82 -5.23
N ASP A 62 -1.09 4.64 -6.11
CA ASP A 62 -0.36 5.64 -6.92
C ASP A 62 -0.68 7.10 -6.55
N GLY A 63 -1.47 7.30 -5.50
CA GLY A 63 -1.92 8.62 -5.03
C GLY A 63 -2.99 9.27 -5.91
N LEU A 64 -3.46 8.61 -6.98
CA LEU A 64 -4.54 9.13 -7.82
C LEU A 64 -5.92 8.96 -7.18
N ARG A 65 -6.04 7.99 -6.27
CA ARG A 65 -7.27 7.67 -5.54
C ARG A 65 -7.09 7.93 -4.05
N THR A 66 -8.16 8.33 -3.40
CA THR A 66 -8.27 8.38 -1.93
C THR A 66 -8.37 6.96 -1.36
N TRP A 67 -8.08 6.79 -0.08
CA TRP A 67 -8.31 5.51 0.60
C TRP A 67 -9.76 5.05 0.50
N ARG A 68 -10.73 5.96 0.58
CA ARG A 68 -12.15 5.65 0.34
C ARG A 68 -12.36 4.99 -1.01
N GLU A 69 -11.86 5.60 -2.09
CA GLU A 69 -11.98 5.07 -3.45
C GLU A 69 -11.22 3.73 -3.62
N VAL A 70 -10.06 3.58 -2.98
CA VAL A 70 -9.29 2.33 -2.98
C VAL A 70 -10.07 1.21 -2.29
N ILE A 71 -10.75 1.51 -1.18
CA ILE A 71 -11.61 0.54 -0.46
C ILE A 71 -12.86 0.21 -1.27
N ASP A 72 -13.50 1.21 -1.88
CA ASP A 72 -14.73 1.01 -2.68
C ASP A 72 -14.46 0.15 -3.94
N GLN A 73 -13.22 0.18 -4.44
CA GLN A 73 -12.75 -0.60 -5.59
C GLN A 73 -11.89 -1.81 -5.19
N LEU A 74 -11.97 -2.24 -3.93
CA LEU A 74 -11.13 -3.30 -3.41
C LEU A 74 -11.37 -4.62 -4.16
N ASP A 75 -10.34 -5.12 -4.83
CA ASP A 75 -10.37 -6.36 -5.61
C ASP A 75 -9.74 -7.56 -4.86
N ILE A 76 -9.28 -7.33 -3.62
CA ILE A 76 -8.75 -8.34 -2.69
C ILE A 76 -9.57 -8.41 -1.40
N ALA A 77 -9.38 -9.46 -0.59
CA ALA A 77 -10.07 -9.56 0.70
C ALA A 77 -9.66 -8.42 1.66
N PRO A 78 -10.61 -7.78 2.36
CA PRO A 78 -10.31 -6.68 3.29
C PRO A 78 -9.27 -7.02 4.37
N GLU A 79 -9.30 -8.24 4.89
CA GLU A 79 -8.34 -8.72 5.88
C GLU A 79 -6.92 -8.77 5.29
N THR A 80 -6.80 -9.21 4.04
CA THR A 80 -5.52 -9.26 3.32
C THR A 80 -5.01 -7.86 3.00
N ALA A 81 -5.89 -6.95 2.55
CA ALA A 81 -5.55 -5.55 2.37
C ALA A 81 -5.03 -4.94 3.68
N GLY A 82 -5.69 -5.21 4.81
CA GLY A 82 -5.29 -4.72 6.13
C GLY A 82 -3.92 -5.25 6.56
N ARG A 83 -3.61 -6.52 6.27
CA ARG A 83 -2.26 -7.09 6.50
C ARG A 83 -1.20 -6.37 5.70
N ILE A 84 -1.46 -6.09 4.41
CA ILE A 84 -0.54 -5.36 3.54
C ILE A 84 -0.34 -3.94 4.05
N ILE A 85 -1.43 -3.20 4.32
CA ILE A 85 -1.39 -1.81 4.79
C ILE A 85 -0.58 -1.68 6.08
N ARG A 86 -0.81 -2.56 7.07
CA ARG A 86 -0.03 -2.57 8.32
C ARG A 86 1.46 -2.81 8.07
N ALA A 87 1.79 -3.71 7.15
CA ALA A 87 3.19 -3.96 6.78
C ALA A 87 3.82 -2.73 6.12
N LEU A 88 3.11 -2.04 5.23
CA LEU A 88 3.58 -0.81 4.60
C LEU A 88 3.81 0.31 5.63
N GLN A 89 2.86 0.52 6.53
CA GLN A 89 2.96 1.52 7.60
C GLN A 89 4.15 1.23 8.52
N ALA A 90 4.35 -0.03 8.92
CA ALA A 90 5.46 -0.43 9.78
C ALA A 90 6.84 -0.20 9.11
N LEU A 91 6.91 -0.29 7.79
CA LEU A 91 8.13 -0.03 7.02
C LEU A 91 8.28 1.45 6.62
N GLY A 92 7.25 2.28 6.79
CA GLY A 92 7.23 3.64 6.22
C GLY A 92 7.21 3.64 4.69
N ALA A 93 6.66 2.59 4.08
CA ALA A 93 6.64 2.35 2.63
C ALA A 93 5.45 3.01 1.91
N ILE A 94 4.66 3.83 2.61
CA ILE A 94 3.46 4.47 2.09
C ILE A 94 3.42 5.93 2.50
N ASP A 95 3.15 6.80 1.53
CA ASP A 95 3.02 8.24 1.71
C ASP A 95 1.57 8.69 1.47
N ASP A 96 1.24 9.91 1.95
CA ASP A 96 0.01 10.62 1.60
C ASP A 96 0.28 11.70 0.55
N ALA A 97 -0.26 11.52 -0.65
CA ALA A 97 -0.09 12.43 -1.79
C ALA A 97 -1.17 13.51 -1.91
N THR A 98 -1.94 13.78 -0.85
CA THR A 98 -3.00 14.81 -0.84
C THR A 98 -2.48 16.17 -1.30
N ASP A 99 -1.36 16.60 -0.73
CA ASP A 99 -0.73 17.90 -1.05
C ASP A 99 0.50 17.75 -2.00
N MET A 100 0.76 16.55 -2.51
CA MET A 100 1.88 16.32 -3.41
C MET A 100 1.55 16.72 -4.85
N PRO A 101 2.41 17.51 -5.52
CA PRO A 101 2.32 17.71 -6.97
C PRO A 101 2.29 16.38 -7.72
N ASN A 102 1.50 16.29 -8.80
CA ASN A 102 1.35 15.05 -9.56
C ASN A 102 2.69 14.49 -10.08
N SER A 103 3.64 15.37 -10.44
CA SER A 103 4.98 14.97 -10.89
C SER A 103 5.78 14.26 -9.79
N TRP A 104 5.59 14.66 -8.52
CA TRP A 104 6.35 14.14 -7.39
C TRP A 104 5.90 12.75 -6.94
N ARG A 105 4.70 12.31 -7.31
CA ARG A 105 4.16 10.97 -7.00
C ARG A 105 4.98 9.84 -7.61
N TRP A 106 5.76 10.16 -8.64
CA TRP A 106 6.61 9.21 -9.36
C TRP A 106 8.08 9.30 -8.96
N LEU A 107 8.44 10.23 -8.08
CA LEU A 107 9.79 10.42 -7.57
C LEU A 107 10.01 9.59 -6.30
N SER A 108 11.20 9.02 -6.15
CA SER A 108 11.70 8.52 -4.87
C SER A 108 11.78 9.65 -3.84
N ALA A 109 11.93 9.31 -2.56
CA ALA A 109 12.07 10.32 -1.51
C ALA A 109 13.31 11.21 -1.75
N VAL A 110 14.44 10.62 -2.15
CA VAL A 110 15.67 11.37 -2.46
C VAL A 110 15.44 12.36 -3.60
N GLU A 111 14.81 11.93 -4.70
CA GLU A 111 14.51 12.81 -5.83
C GLU A 111 13.53 13.94 -5.47
N ARG A 112 12.67 13.75 -4.45
CA ARG A 112 11.77 14.79 -3.94
C ARG A 112 12.49 15.82 -3.08
N ASP A 113 13.43 15.39 -2.26
CA ASP A 113 14.23 16.27 -1.40
C ASP A 113 15.15 17.21 -2.21
N GLU A 114 15.38 16.90 -3.49
CA GLU A 114 16.21 17.67 -4.44
C GLU A 114 15.42 18.70 -5.28
N GLN A 115 14.10 18.81 -5.13
CA GLN A 115 13.24 19.77 -5.85
C GLN A 115 13.06 21.10 -5.10
#